data_AF-Q9SHZ0-F1
#
_entry.id   AF-Q9SHZ0-F1
#
_cell.length_a   1.000
_cell.length_b   1.000
_cell.length_c   1.000
_cell.angle_alpha   90.00
_cell.angle_beta   90.00
_cell.angle_gamma   90.00
#
_symmetry.space_group_name_H-M   'P 1'
#
loop_
_entity.id
_entity.type
_entity.pdbx_description
1 polymer ?
#
loop_
_entity_poly.entity_id
_entity_poly.type
_entity_poly.pdbx_seq_one_letter_code
_entity_poly.pdbx_strand_id
1 'polypeptide(L)'
;MLFRFLQTLARFCRFLLISVLGFRFSPLLLLGYVKLQDENKHNSESALASGTDAKQPEAAENVTSSSIDFAVNSVVKVFTVYSMPSVLQPWRNWPQQESGGSGFVISGKKILTNAHVVADHIFLQVRKHGSPTKYKAQVRAIGHECDLAILEIDNEEFWEDMIPLELGEIPSLDESVAVFGYPTGGDSVSITKGYVSRVEYTRYAHGGTTLLAIQTDAAINPGNSGGPAIIGNKMAGVAFQKDPSADNIGYIIPTPVIKHFLTAVEENGQYGGFCTLDISYQLMENSQLRNHFKMGPEMTGILINEINPLSDAYKRLRKDDIILAIDDVLIGNDAKVTFRNKERINFNHFVSMKKLDETVLLQVLRDGKEHEFHIMVKPVPPLVPGHQYDKLPSYYIFAGFVFVPLTQPYIDSTLICNCAIKYMPEKAGEQLVLADDINAGYTDFKNLKVIKVNGVQVENLKHLTELVETCWTEDLRLDLENEKVVVLNYANAKEATSLILELHRIPSANEYDYQWQS
;
A
#
# COMPACT_ATOMS: atom_id res chain seq x y z
N MET A 1 -16.47 -31.18 25.37
CA MET A 1 -16.51 -29.79 24.85
C MET A 1 -15.35 -29.51 23.89
N LEU A 2 -14.11 -29.85 24.25
CA LEU A 2 -12.89 -29.65 23.45
C LEU A 2 -12.96 -30.25 22.02
N PHE A 3 -13.51 -31.46 21.86
CA PHE A 3 -13.60 -32.13 20.56
C PHE A 3 -14.54 -31.45 19.55
N ARG A 4 -15.61 -30.79 20.04
CA ARG A 4 -16.51 -29.99 19.18
C ARG A 4 -15.86 -28.66 18.76
N PHE A 5 -14.97 -28.12 19.59
CA PHE A 5 -14.25 -26.89 19.27
C PHE A 5 -13.27 -27.08 18.10
N LEU A 6 -12.52 -28.20 18.10
CA LEU A 6 -11.60 -28.55 17.00
C LEU A 6 -12.29 -28.79 15.66
N GLN A 7 -13.47 -29.44 15.65
CA GLN A 7 -14.21 -29.66 14.39
C GLN A 7 -14.80 -28.36 13.82
N THR A 8 -15.16 -27.41 14.68
CA THR A 8 -15.68 -26.10 14.23
C THR A 8 -14.56 -25.26 13.63
N LEU A 9 -13.36 -25.30 14.23
CA LEU A 9 -12.17 -24.62 13.72
C LEU A 9 -11.72 -25.19 12.37
N ALA A 10 -11.73 -26.52 12.20
CA ALA A 10 -11.39 -27.17 10.93
C ALA A 10 -12.38 -26.82 9.79
N ARG A 11 -13.66 -26.60 10.11
CA ARG A 11 -14.65 -26.12 9.13
C ARG A 11 -14.43 -24.66 8.78
N PHE A 12 -14.06 -23.81 9.73
CA PHE A 12 -13.77 -22.41 9.47
C PHE A 12 -12.51 -22.24 8.60
N CYS A 13 -11.47 -23.05 8.84
CA CYS A 13 -10.27 -23.08 8.00
C CYS A 13 -10.56 -23.53 6.56
N ARG A 14 -11.51 -24.46 6.35
CA ARG A 14 -11.90 -24.87 4.98
C ARG A 14 -12.60 -23.77 4.18
N PHE A 15 -13.36 -22.87 4.83
CA PHE A 15 -13.97 -21.74 4.14
C PHE A 15 -12.95 -20.65 3.81
N LEU A 16 -11.96 -20.41 4.68
CA LEU A 16 -10.88 -19.47 4.39
C LEU A 16 -9.90 -19.99 3.30
N LEU A 17 -9.76 -21.31 3.15
CA LEU A 17 -8.89 -21.90 2.12
C LEU A 17 -9.41 -21.66 0.69
N ILE A 18 -10.72 -21.45 0.51
CA ILE A 18 -11.29 -21.22 -0.83
C ILE A 18 -11.04 -19.78 -1.31
N SER A 19 -10.87 -18.81 -0.41
CA SER A 19 -10.65 -17.41 -0.82
C SER A 19 -9.21 -17.07 -1.22
N VAL A 20 -8.21 -17.89 -0.83
CA VAL A 20 -6.79 -17.55 -1.03
C VAL A 20 -6.18 -18.21 -2.28
N LEU A 21 -6.84 -19.21 -2.90
CA LEU A 21 -6.32 -19.92 -4.08
C LEU A 21 -6.63 -19.26 -5.44
N GLY A 22 -7.03 -17.99 -5.45
CA GLY A 22 -7.37 -17.23 -6.67
C GLY A 22 -6.20 -16.86 -7.59
N PHE A 23 -4.94 -16.96 -7.15
CA PHE A 23 -3.78 -16.63 -7.98
C PHE A 23 -3.05 -17.89 -8.46
N ARG A 24 -3.64 -18.60 -9.44
CA ARG A 24 -2.87 -19.47 -10.34
C ARG A 24 -2.82 -18.85 -11.73
N PHE A 25 -1.73 -18.15 -12.01
CA PHE A 25 -1.32 -17.81 -13.36
C PHE A 25 -0.99 -19.10 -14.12
N SER A 26 -1.83 -19.47 -15.09
CA SER A 26 -1.47 -20.46 -16.10
C SER A 26 -1.76 -19.86 -17.47
N PRO A 27 -0.73 -19.63 -18.31
CA PRO A 27 -0.93 -19.13 -19.66
C PRO A 27 -1.30 -20.32 -20.55
N LEU A 28 -2.58 -20.45 -20.90
CA LEU A 28 -2.99 -21.33 -22.00
C LEU A 28 -3.47 -20.46 -23.16
N LEU A 29 -2.61 -20.37 -24.17
CA LEU A 29 -2.95 -19.91 -25.50
C LEU A 29 -4.18 -20.67 -26.01
N LEU A 30 -5.27 -19.96 -26.32
CA LEU A 30 -6.25 -20.42 -27.27
C LEU A 30 -6.40 -19.38 -28.39
N LEU A 31 -5.77 -19.69 -29.52
CA LEU A 31 -6.08 -19.11 -30.82
C LEU A 31 -7.52 -19.50 -31.19
N GLY A 32 -8.40 -18.52 -31.36
CA GLY A 32 -9.75 -18.71 -31.85
C GLY A 32 -10.15 -17.57 -32.77
N TYR A 33 -9.81 -17.70 -34.05
CA TYR A 33 -10.30 -16.85 -35.13
C TYR A 33 -11.83 -16.93 -35.21
N VAL A 34 -12.53 -15.80 -35.11
CA VAL A 34 -13.90 -15.67 -35.60
C VAL A 34 -13.92 -14.56 -36.65
N LYS A 35 -14.23 -14.98 -37.87
CA LYS A 35 -14.22 -14.21 -39.10
C LYS A 35 -15.54 -13.43 -39.21
N LEU A 36 -15.43 -12.13 -39.46
CA LEU A 36 -16.55 -11.23 -39.76
C LEU A 36 -17.26 -11.71 -41.03
N GLN A 37 -18.59 -11.87 -40.95
CA GLN A 37 -19.46 -11.99 -42.10
C GLN A 37 -20.33 -10.74 -42.21
N ASP A 38 -20.07 -9.99 -43.27
CA ASP A 38 -20.99 -9.04 -43.88
C ASP A 38 -22.27 -9.78 -44.31
N GLU A 39 -23.43 -9.30 -43.85
CA GLU A 39 -24.67 -9.45 -44.60
C GLU A 39 -25.37 -8.09 -44.72
N ASN A 40 -25.11 -7.46 -45.87
CA ASN A 40 -26.04 -6.56 -46.53
C ASN A 40 -27.32 -7.30 -46.89
N LYS A 41 -28.50 -6.77 -46.54
CA LYS A 41 -29.71 -6.83 -47.38
C LYS A 41 -30.83 -5.87 -46.91
N HIS A 42 -30.97 -4.83 -47.72
CA HIS A 42 -32.20 -4.39 -48.41
C HIS A 42 -33.52 -4.10 -47.66
N ASN A 43 -33.88 -2.82 -47.80
CA ASN A 43 -35.08 -2.27 -48.44
C ASN A 43 -36.33 -1.91 -47.63
N SER A 44 -36.82 -0.71 -48.03
CA SER A 44 -38.20 -0.21 -48.09
C SER A 44 -38.85 0.11 -46.73
N GLU A 45 -39.60 1.20 -46.55
CA GLU A 45 -40.07 2.28 -47.42
C GLU A 45 -40.68 3.37 -46.50
N SER A 46 -40.55 4.63 -46.94
CA SER A 46 -41.43 5.79 -46.70
C SER A 46 -42.20 5.96 -45.37
N ALA A 47 -41.94 7.08 -44.68
CA ALA A 47 -42.99 8.04 -44.36
C ALA A 47 -42.38 9.44 -44.13
N LEU A 48 -42.83 10.41 -44.92
CA LEU A 48 -42.61 11.84 -44.73
C LEU A 48 -43.38 12.32 -43.49
N ALA A 49 -42.72 13.09 -42.62
CA ALA A 49 -43.36 14.14 -41.85
C ALA A 49 -42.36 15.27 -41.56
N SER A 50 -42.69 16.43 -42.13
CA SER A 50 -42.08 17.74 -41.92
C SER A 50 -42.17 18.20 -40.46
N GLY A 51 -41.11 18.79 -39.92
CA GLY A 51 -41.18 19.48 -38.63
C GLY A 51 -39.85 20.09 -38.17
N THR A 52 -39.63 21.34 -38.59
CA THR A 52 -38.84 22.41 -37.94
C THR A 52 -37.37 22.16 -37.56
N ASP A 53 -36.51 23.01 -38.14
CA ASP A 53 -35.11 23.25 -37.80
C ASP A 53 -34.84 23.28 -36.29
N ALA A 54 -34.44 22.13 -35.74
CA ALA A 54 -33.74 22.08 -34.48
C ALA A 54 -32.25 22.28 -34.79
N LYS A 55 -31.74 23.49 -34.52
CA LYS A 55 -30.30 23.75 -34.43
C LYS A 55 -29.67 22.71 -33.51
N GLN A 56 -28.87 21.81 -34.06
CA GLN A 56 -28.04 20.89 -33.29
C GLN A 56 -27.01 21.69 -32.46
N PRO A 57 -26.68 21.24 -31.24
CA PRO A 57 -25.77 21.95 -30.36
C PRO A 57 -24.30 21.70 -30.75
N GLU A 58 -23.80 22.44 -31.74
CA GLU A 58 -22.36 22.45 -32.12
C GLU A 58 -21.42 22.85 -30.95
N ALA A 59 -21.94 23.54 -29.94
CA ALA A 59 -21.14 24.03 -28.80
C ALA A 59 -20.74 22.94 -27.80
N ALA A 60 -21.54 21.87 -27.62
CA ALA A 60 -21.23 20.83 -26.64
C ALA A 60 -20.18 19.84 -27.16
N GLU A 61 -20.27 19.45 -28.44
CA GLU A 61 -19.31 18.52 -29.05
C GLU A 61 -17.90 19.13 -29.13
N ASN A 62 -17.77 20.39 -29.56
CA ASN A 62 -16.48 21.07 -29.66
C ASN A 62 -15.77 21.27 -28.31
N VAL A 63 -16.51 21.52 -27.22
CA VAL A 63 -15.91 21.62 -25.89
C VAL A 63 -15.41 20.24 -25.43
N THR A 64 -16.21 19.18 -25.64
CA THR A 64 -15.79 17.83 -25.25
C THR A 64 -14.60 17.29 -26.05
N SER A 65 -14.51 17.56 -27.36
CA SER A 65 -13.34 17.17 -28.16
C SER A 65 -12.07 17.90 -27.68
N SER A 66 -12.16 19.21 -27.43
CA SER A 66 -11.02 19.99 -26.94
C SER A 66 -10.51 19.52 -25.58
N SER A 67 -11.41 19.12 -24.67
CA SER A 67 -11.03 18.58 -23.35
C SER A 67 -10.32 17.24 -23.44
N ILE A 68 -10.72 16.38 -24.39
CA ILE A 68 -10.11 15.06 -24.60
C ILE A 68 -8.72 15.22 -25.20
N ASP A 69 -8.57 16.04 -26.25
CA ASP A 69 -7.28 16.27 -26.89
C ASP A 69 -6.28 16.90 -25.90
N PHE A 70 -6.74 17.84 -25.08
CA PHE A 70 -5.96 18.41 -23.99
C PHE A 70 -5.45 17.34 -23.02
N ALA A 71 -6.34 16.47 -22.55
CA ALA A 71 -6.00 15.41 -21.60
C ALA A 71 -5.02 14.38 -22.20
N VAL A 72 -5.21 14.00 -23.46
CA VAL A 72 -4.34 13.04 -24.15
C VAL A 72 -2.90 13.55 -24.25
N ASN A 73 -2.70 14.85 -24.47
CA ASN A 73 -1.38 15.49 -24.51
C ASN A 73 -0.70 15.62 -23.14
N SER A 74 -1.39 15.28 -22.05
CA SER A 74 -0.80 15.21 -20.71
C SER A 74 -0.39 13.79 -20.32
N VAL A 75 -0.91 12.75 -20.98
CA VAL A 75 -0.84 11.36 -20.55
C VAL A 75 0.33 10.61 -21.21
N VAL A 76 1.07 9.86 -20.40
CA VAL A 76 2.29 9.16 -20.80
C VAL A 76 2.27 7.69 -20.40
N LYS A 77 2.95 6.87 -21.19
CA LYS A 77 3.14 5.45 -20.89
C LYS A 77 4.42 5.27 -20.08
N VAL A 78 4.33 4.61 -18.94
CA VAL A 78 5.46 4.28 -18.07
C VAL A 78 5.88 2.84 -18.35
N PHE A 79 7.18 2.64 -18.56
CA PHE A 79 7.81 1.33 -18.74
C PHE A 79 8.75 1.12 -17.57
N THR A 80 8.54 0.03 -16.84
CA THR A 80 9.32 -0.29 -15.66
C THR A 80 9.97 -1.65 -15.84
N VAL A 81 11.29 -1.67 -15.75
CA VAL A 81 12.02 -2.90 -15.44
C VAL A 81 12.22 -2.90 -13.93
N TYR A 82 11.82 -3.97 -13.25
CA TYR A 82 11.90 -4.11 -11.80
C TYR A 82 12.44 -5.47 -11.39
N SER A 83 12.98 -5.56 -10.18
CA SER A 83 13.55 -6.79 -9.62
C SER A 83 13.34 -6.81 -8.11
N MET A 84 12.43 -7.66 -7.66
CA MET A 84 12.03 -7.73 -6.26
C MET A 84 13.05 -8.55 -5.44
N PRO A 85 13.38 -8.14 -4.21
CA PRO A 85 14.21 -8.95 -3.33
C PRO A 85 13.48 -10.22 -2.87
N SER A 86 14.23 -11.30 -2.64
CA SER A 86 13.69 -12.53 -2.09
C SER A 86 13.55 -12.42 -0.58
N VAL A 87 12.33 -12.61 -0.06
CA VAL A 87 12.05 -12.57 1.38
C VAL A 87 12.76 -13.69 2.15
N LEU A 88 12.92 -14.87 1.53
CA LEU A 88 13.57 -16.04 2.15
C LEU A 88 15.08 -16.11 1.91
N GLN A 89 15.57 -15.40 0.88
CA GLN A 89 16.99 -15.31 0.54
C GLN A 89 17.34 -13.83 0.30
N PRO A 90 17.37 -13.00 1.35
CA PRO A 90 17.40 -11.54 1.25
C PRO A 90 18.63 -10.96 0.54
N TRP A 91 19.70 -11.74 0.39
CA TRP A 91 20.88 -11.41 -0.42
C TRP A 91 20.70 -11.64 -1.93
N ARG A 92 19.50 -12.01 -2.39
CA ARG A 92 19.19 -12.27 -3.81
C ARG A 92 17.92 -11.55 -4.23
N ASN A 93 17.92 -11.09 -5.47
CA ASN A 93 16.70 -10.65 -6.14
C ASN A 93 16.16 -11.75 -7.06
N TRP A 94 14.84 -11.70 -7.30
CA TRP A 94 14.19 -12.43 -8.38
C TRP A 94 14.68 -11.92 -9.75
N PRO A 95 14.60 -12.77 -10.81
CA PRO A 95 14.89 -12.31 -12.16
C PRO A 95 14.12 -11.03 -12.50
N GLN A 96 14.76 -10.16 -13.27
CA GLN A 96 14.14 -8.92 -13.72
C GLN A 96 12.83 -9.21 -14.47
N GLN A 97 11.84 -8.37 -14.24
CA GLN A 97 10.55 -8.42 -14.92
C GLN A 97 10.26 -7.06 -15.53
N GLU A 98 9.39 -7.05 -16.54
CA GLU A 98 8.90 -5.84 -17.18
C GLU A 98 7.43 -5.64 -16.82
N SER A 99 7.10 -4.41 -16.45
CA SER A 99 5.72 -3.96 -16.27
C SER A 99 5.49 -2.66 -17.01
N GLY A 100 4.22 -2.34 -17.20
CA GLY A 100 3.80 -1.09 -17.81
C GLY A 100 2.65 -0.48 -17.03
N GLY A 101 2.61 0.84 -17.03
CA GLY A 101 1.54 1.62 -16.44
C GLY A 101 1.37 2.95 -17.16
N SER A 102 0.59 3.82 -16.54
CA SER A 102 0.29 5.15 -17.04
C SER A 102 0.84 6.20 -16.09
N GLY A 103 1.07 7.39 -16.61
CA GLY A 103 1.36 8.58 -15.82
C GLY A 103 0.83 9.81 -16.54
N PHE A 104 0.95 10.97 -15.91
CA PHE A 104 0.56 12.23 -16.54
C PHE A 104 1.36 13.40 -15.99
N VAL A 105 1.52 14.41 -16.83
CA VAL A 105 2.28 15.62 -16.49
C VAL A 105 1.46 16.54 -15.60
N ILE A 106 2.10 17.04 -14.55
CA ILE A 106 1.62 18.12 -13.69
C ILE A 106 2.59 19.30 -13.72
N SER A 107 2.21 20.41 -13.09
CA SER A 107 3.06 21.60 -12.98
C SER A 107 4.46 21.30 -12.41
N GLY A 108 5.47 22.01 -12.91
CA GLY A 108 6.84 21.92 -12.41
C GLY A 108 7.68 20.79 -13.02
N LYS A 109 7.36 20.37 -14.26
CA LYS A 109 8.07 19.29 -14.99
C LYS A 109 8.13 17.98 -14.20
N LYS A 110 6.97 17.57 -13.68
CA LYS A 110 6.79 16.35 -12.91
C LYS A 110 5.76 15.46 -13.58
N ILE A 111 5.96 14.16 -13.50
CA ILE A 111 4.97 13.16 -13.89
C ILE A 111 4.44 12.49 -12.62
N LEU A 112 3.12 12.44 -12.46
CA LEU A 112 2.49 11.59 -11.46
C LEU A 112 2.17 10.22 -12.04
N THR A 113 2.38 9.19 -11.22
CA THR A 113 1.99 7.80 -11.49
C THR A 113 1.70 7.09 -10.17
N ASN A 114 1.37 5.80 -10.20
CA ASN A 114 1.25 5.01 -8.99
C ASN A 114 2.59 4.48 -8.48
N ALA A 115 2.71 4.33 -7.16
CA ALA A 115 3.90 3.74 -6.56
C ALA A 115 4.08 2.28 -7.01
N HIS A 116 3.00 1.50 -7.14
CA HIS A 116 3.10 0.10 -7.57
C HIS A 116 3.58 -0.06 -9.03
N VAL A 117 3.45 0.97 -9.87
CA VAL A 117 3.95 0.96 -11.25
C VAL A 117 5.47 1.05 -11.28
N VAL A 118 6.08 1.65 -10.26
CA VAL A 118 7.51 1.96 -10.20
C VAL A 118 8.20 1.33 -8.97
N ALA A 119 7.51 0.46 -8.24
CA ALA A 119 8.06 -0.24 -7.09
C ALA A 119 9.15 -1.22 -7.54
N ASP A 120 10.23 -1.28 -6.76
CA ASP A 120 11.41 -2.13 -6.97
C ASP A 120 12.08 -1.94 -8.35
N HIS A 121 11.93 -0.73 -8.92
CA HIS A 121 12.42 -0.39 -10.25
C HIS A 121 13.95 -0.43 -10.33
N ILE A 122 14.47 -0.97 -11.43
CA ILE A 122 15.89 -0.91 -11.81
C ILE A 122 16.12 0.06 -12.97
N PHE A 123 15.11 0.23 -13.83
CA PHE A 123 15.18 1.11 -14.99
C PHE A 123 13.78 1.57 -15.39
N LEU A 124 13.63 2.90 -15.53
CA LEU A 124 12.36 3.54 -15.91
C LEU A 124 12.50 4.28 -17.23
N GLN A 125 11.50 4.10 -18.08
CA GLN A 125 11.33 4.91 -19.28
C GLN A 125 9.90 5.41 -19.39
N VAL A 126 9.74 6.56 -20.04
CA VAL A 126 8.44 7.18 -20.30
C VAL A 126 8.33 7.53 -21.78
N ARG A 127 7.13 7.41 -22.33
CA ARG A 127 6.84 7.78 -23.73
C ARG A 127 5.59 8.65 -23.81
N LYS A 128 5.67 9.72 -24.59
CA LYS A 128 4.54 10.60 -24.93
C LYS A 128 3.50 9.86 -25.76
N HIS A 129 2.25 10.30 -25.70
CA HIS A 129 1.24 9.88 -26.67
C HIS A 129 1.71 10.19 -28.10
N GLY A 130 1.48 9.25 -29.03
CA GLY A 130 1.83 9.42 -30.45
C GLY A 130 3.34 9.44 -30.79
N SER A 131 4.23 9.54 -29.79
CA SER A 131 5.68 9.53 -30.01
C SER A 131 6.24 8.11 -29.95
N PRO A 132 7.18 7.72 -30.84
CA PRO A 132 7.91 6.47 -30.72
C PRO A 132 9.06 6.53 -29.69
N THR A 133 9.47 7.73 -29.27
CA THR A 133 10.68 7.96 -28.48
C THR A 133 10.45 7.69 -26.99
N LYS A 134 11.25 6.79 -26.41
CA LYS A 134 11.29 6.53 -24.96
C LYS A 134 12.37 7.39 -24.31
N TYR A 135 12.02 8.08 -23.24
CA TYR A 135 12.91 8.92 -22.45
C TYR A 135 13.20 8.25 -21.11
N LYS A 136 14.45 8.27 -20.65
CA LYS A 136 14.81 7.76 -19.32
C LYS A 136 14.15 8.64 -18.25
N ALA A 137 13.55 8.01 -17.25
CA ALA A 137 12.95 8.68 -16.10
C ALA A 137 13.64 8.25 -14.80
N GLN A 138 13.49 9.08 -13.77
CA GLN A 138 13.98 8.80 -12.41
C GLN A 138 12.84 9.03 -11.41
N VAL A 139 12.79 8.24 -10.34
CA VAL A 139 11.85 8.48 -9.23
C VAL A 139 12.37 9.63 -8.38
N ARG A 140 11.63 10.74 -8.34
CA ARG A 140 11.92 11.88 -7.46
C ARG A 140 11.44 11.65 -6.04
N ALA A 141 10.28 11.00 -5.89
CA ALA A 141 9.67 10.66 -4.62
C ALA A 141 8.65 9.53 -4.80
N ILE A 142 8.48 8.72 -3.76
CA ILE A 142 7.52 7.61 -3.75
C ILE A 142 6.81 7.55 -2.39
N GLY A 143 5.50 7.35 -2.44
CA GLY A 143 4.63 7.16 -1.28
C GLY A 143 3.83 5.87 -1.44
N HIS A 144 4.39 4.75 -0.98
CA HIS A 144 3.73 3.44 -1.05
C HIS A 144 2.36 3.45 -0.37
N GLU A 145 2.23 4.12 0.78
CA GLU A 145 1.00 4.22 1.57
C GLU A 145 -0.19 4.80 0.77
N CYS A 146 0.05 5.85 -0.02
CA CYS A 146 -0.95 6.46 -0.89
C CYS A 146 -0.88 5.97 -2.32
N ASP A 147 -0.02 4.99 -2.63
CA ASP A 147 0.20 4.49 -3.99
C ASP A 147 0.49 5.61 -5.01
N LEU A 148 1.34 6.58 -4.66
CA LEU A 148 1.73 7.69 -5.55
C LEU A 148 3.26 7.74 -5.73
N ALA A 149 3.69 8.12 -6.93
CA ALA A 149 5.09 8.41 -7.22
C ALA A 149 5.21 9.64 -8.14
N ILE A 150 6.33 10.36 -7.98
CA ILE A 150 6.74 11.45 -8.86
C ILE A 150 7.91 10.96 -9.69
N LEU A 151 7.78 11.08 -11.01
CA LEU A 151 8.88 10.86 -11.95
C LEU A 151 9.37 12.20 -12.52
N GLU A 152 10.67 12.26 -12.77
CA GLU A 152 11.35 13.35 -13.45
C GLU A 152 12.12 12.82 -14.67
N ILE A 153 12.27 13.68 -15.68
CA ILE A 153 12.96 13.38 -16.93
C ILE A 153 13.88 14.57 -17.25
N ASP A 154 15.17 14.31 -17.33
CA ASP A 154 16.20 15.33 -17.56
C ASP A 154 16.19 15.87 -19.00
N ASN A 155 15.68 15.09 -19.96
CA ASN A 155 15.67 15.48 -21.37
C ASN A 155 14.57 16.54 -21.63
N GLU A 156 14.99 17.75 -21.96
CA GLU A 156 14.12 18.90 -22.25
C GLU A 156 13.16 18.69 -23.43
N GLU A 157 13.57 17.93 -24.44
CA GLU A 157 12.74 17.58 -25.61
C GLU A 157 11.47 16.80 -25.21
N PHE A 158 11.54 16.05 -24.10
CA PHE A 158 10.36 15.37 -23.58
C PHE A 158 9.27 16.37 -23.22
N TRP A 159 9.62 17.51 -22.61
CA TRP A 159 8.68 18.50 -22.11
C TRP A 159 8.10 19.41 -23.20
N GLU A 160 8.69 19.40 -24.41
CA GLU A 160 8.10 20.07 -25.57
C GLU A 160 6.72 19.50 -25.88
N ASP A 161 5.74 20.39 -26.03
CA ASP A 161 4.32 20.12 -26.29
C ASP A 161 3.54 19.38 -25.18
N MET A 162 4.18 19.10 -24.04
CA MET A 162 3.49 18.52 -22.89
C MET A 162 2.65 19.57 -22.18
N ILE A 163 1.38 19.24 -21.96
CA ILE A 163 0.45 20.13 -21.27
C ILE A 163 0.22 19.60 -19.85
N PRO A 164 0.52 20.37 -18.79
CA PRO A 164 0.30 19.93 -17.42
C PRO A 164 -1.19 19.93 -17.06
N LEU A 165 -1.65 18.88 -16.40
CA LEU A 165 -3.00 18.84 -15.81
C LEU A 165 -3.06 19.65 -14.52
N GLU A 166 -4.11 20.45 -14.40
CA GLU A 166 -4.43 21.15 -13.16
C GLU A 166 -5.25 20.27 -12.22
N LEU A 167 -4.89 20.29 -10.93
CA LEU A 167 -5.64 19.59 -9.90
C LEU A 167 -7.02 20.24 -9.71
N GLY A 168 -8.05 19.41 -9.68
CA GLY A 168 -9.41 19.78 -9.32
C GLY A 168 -9.73 19.52 -7.85
N GLU A 169 -11.02 19.55 -7.55
CA GLU A 169 -11.58 19.24 -6.23
C GLU A 169 -12.11 17.81 -6.19
N ILE A 170 -12.46 17.31 -5.00
CA ILE A 170 -13.14 16.02 -4.88
C ILE A 170 -14.51 16.14 -5.58
N PRO A 171 -14.83 15.27 -6.54
CA PRO A 171 -16.11 15.32 -7.23
C PRO A 171 -17.30 15.01 -6.32
N SER A 172 -18.46 15.45 -6.76
CA SER A 172 -19.76 15.04 -6.23
C SER A 172 -20.14 13.67 -6.78
N LEU A 173 -21.09 13.01 -6.11
CA LEU A 173 -21.69 11.79 -6.62
C LEU A 173 -22.43 12.09 -7.95
N ASP A 174 -22.49 11.08 -8.82
CA ASP A 174 -23.14 11.15 -10.15
C ASP A 174 -22.44 12.07 -11.16
N GLU A 175 -21.27 12.62 -10.83
CA GLU A 175 -20.44 13.33 -11.82
C GLU A 175 -19.79 12.34 -12.80
N SER A 176 -19.83 12.66 -14.09
CA SER A 176 -19.17 11.89 -15.14
C SER A 176 -17.65 12.08 -15.06
N VAL A 177 -16.92 10.98 -14.95
CA VAL A 177 -15.46 10.94 -14.87
C VAL A 177 -14.88 10.13 -16.04
N ALA A 178 -13.78 10.63 -16.62
CA ALA A 178 -13.03 9.95 -17.66
C ALA A 178 -11.65 9.54 -17.13
N VAL A 179 -11.33 8.26 -17.20
CA VAL A 179 -10.02 7.70 -16.84
C VAL A 179 -9.22 7.45 -18.10
N PHE A 180 -8.01 8.03 -18.14
CA PHE A 180 -7.08 7.91 -19.25
C PHE A 180 -5.91 7.00 -18.87
N GLY A 181 -5.47 6.15 -19.79
CA GLY A 181 -4.30 5.32 -19.54
C GLY A 181 -3.93 4.42 -20.72
N TYR A 182 -2.89 3.62 -20.56
CA TYR A 182 -2.40 2.67 -21.55
C TYR A 182 -2.72 1.25 -21.08
N PRO A 183 -3.66 0.54 -21.71
CA PRO A 183 -3.97 -0.82 -21.30
C PRO A 183 -2.76 -1.75 -21.50
N THR A 184 -2.68 -2.82 -20.71
CA THR A 184 -1.60 -3.83 -20.86
C THR A 184 -1.49 -4.31 -22.31
N GLY A 185 -0.29 -4.23 -22.87
CA GLY A 185 0.02 -4.64 -24.25
C GLY A 185 -0.39 -3.64 -25.34
N GLY A 186 -1.13 -2.58 -25.02
CA GLY A 186 -1.53 -1.54 -25.97
C GLY A 186 -0.54 -0.37 -26.03
N ASP A 187 -0.40 0.24 -27.21
CA ASP A 187 0.46 1.42 -27.43
C ASP A 187 -0.31 2.72 -27.61
N SER A 188 -1.64 2.64 -27.75
CA SER A 188 -2.53 3.80 -27.82
C SER A 188 -3.14 4.08 -26.45
N VAL A 189 -3.42 5.36 -26.20
CA VAL A 189 -4.17 5.78 -25.02
C VAL A 189 -5.61 5.25 -25.11
N SER A 190 -6.11 4.71 -24.01
CA SER A 190 -7.49 4.29 -23.81
C SER A 190 -8.18 5.28 -22.89
N ILE A 191 -9.44 5.56 -23.19
CA ILE A 191 -10.30 6.44 -22.40
C ILE A 191 -11.50 5.60 -21.97
N THR A 192 -11.71 5.50 -20.67
CA THR A 192 -12.88 4.83 -20.09
C THR A 192 -13.69 5.88 -19.36
N LYS A 193 -15.00 5.90 -19.60
CA LYS A 193 -15.91 6.85 -18.95
C LYS A 193 -16.84 6.09 -18.01
N GLY A 194 -17.19 6.75 -16.93
CA GLY A 194 -18.13 6.29 -15.93
C GLY A 194 -18.57 7.45 -15.06
N TYR A 195 -19.13 7.12 -13.91
CA TYR A 195 -19.64 8.04 -12.93
C TYR A 195 -18.96 7.83 -11.58
N VAL A 196 -18.95 8.90 -10.79
CA VAL A 196 -18.53 8.86 -9.39
C VAL A 196 -19.63 8.19 -8.57
N SER A 197 -19.33 6.99 -8.07
CA SER A 197 -20.27 6.18 -7.30
C SER A 197 -20.29 6.56 -5.83
N ARG A 198 -19.10 6.71 -5.21
CA ARG A 198 -18.92 7.00 -3.78
C ARG A 198 -17.59 7.70 -3.52
N VAL A 199 -17.52 8.39 -2.38
CA VAL A 199 -16.25 8.78 -1.76
C VAL A 199 -16.18 8.09 -0.40
N GLU A 200 -15.14 7.31 -0.17
CA GLU A 200 -15.06 6.47 1.02
C GLU A 200 -13.64 6.34 1.57
N TYR A 201 -13.53 5.96 2.83
CA TYR A 201 -12.25 5.66 3.48
C TYR A 201 -12.01 4.16 3.37
N THR A 202 -11.12 3.75 2.48
CA THR A 202 -10.92 2.35 2.10
C THR A 202 -9.45 1.99 1.97
N ARG A 203 -9.16 0.70 1.93
CA ARG A 203 -7.80 0.16 1.94
C ARG A 203 -7.15 0.27 0.57
N TYR A 204 -5.97 0.88 0.52
CA TYR A 204 -5.10 0.92 -0.65
C TYR A 204 -4.32 -0.41 -0.71
N ALA A 205 -4.52 -1.19 -1.78
CA ALA A 205 -3.96 -2.55 -1.88
C ALA A 205 -2.44 -2.56 -1.72
N HIS A 206 -1.75 -1.69 -2.49
CA HIS A 206 -0.29 -1.57 -2.52
C HIS A 206 0.30 -1.21 -1.16
N GLY A 207 -0.11 -0.08 -0.60
CA GLY A 207 0.49 0.46 0.63
C GLY A 207 0.09 -0.26 1.91
N GLY A 208 -1.07 -0.93 1.93
CA GLY A 208 -1.60 -1.48 3.18
C GLY A 208 -2.48 -0.53 3.98
N THR A 209 -2.36 0.77 3.71
CA THR A 209 -2.99 1.85 4.46
C THR A 209 -4.44 2.04 4.05
N THR A 210 -5.26 2.56 4.96
CA THR A 210 -6.64 2.99 4.65
C THR A 210 -6.64 4.51 4.50
N LEU A 211 -7.11 5.01 3.36
CA LEU A 211 -7.14 6.44 3.03
C LEU A 211 -8.44 6.76 2.27
N LEU A 212 -8.69 8.04 2.03
CA LEU A 212 -9.83 8.46 1.22
C LEU A 212 -9.64 8.03 -0.23
N ALA A 213 -10.63 7.38 -0.84
CA ALA A 213 -10.67 7.00 -2.24
C ALA A 213 -12.01 7.42 -2.87
N ILE A 214 -12.01 7.63 -4.19
CA ILE A 214 -13.22 7.81 -4.99
C ILE A 214 -13.51 6.47 -5.67
N GLN A 215 -14.69 5.91 -5.43
CA GLN A 215 -15.21 4.75 -6.16
C GLN A 215 -15.87 5.22 -7.45
N THR A 216 -15.58 4.55 -8.57
CA THR A 216 -16.19 4.78 -9.87
C THR A 216 -16.59 3.47 -10.55
N ASP A 217 -17.56 3.54 -11.45
CA ASP A 217 -17.92 2.46 -12.37
C ASP A 217 -17.15 2.51 -13.72
N ALA A 218 -16.29 3.52 -13.93
CA ALA A 218 -15.38 3.55 -15.05
C ALA A 218 -14.45 2.33 -15.00
N ALA A 219 -14.22 1.71 -16.17
CA ALA A 219 -13.41 0.51 -16.24
C ALA A 219 -11.93 0.80 -15.93
N ILE A 220 -11.47 0.38 -14.76
CA ILE A 220 -10.05 0.40 -14.37
C ILE A 220 -9.48 -1.00 -14.56
N ASN A 221 -8.59 -1.14 -15.54
CA ASN A 221 -7.92 -2.40 -15.88
C ASN A 221 -6.40 -2.25 -15.77
N PRO A 222 -5.64 -3.36 -15.67
CA PRO A 222 -4.18 -3.32 -15.71
C PRO A 222 -3.64 -2.47 -16.86
N GLY A 223 -2.64 -1.63 -16.55
CA GLY A 223 -2.07 -0.64 -17.45
C GLY A 223 -2.63 0.78 -17.29
N ASN A 224 -3.93 0.93 -16.97
CA ASN A 224 -4.51 2.26 -16.68
C ASN A 224 -4.03 2.82 -15.33
N SER A 225 -3.49 1.98 -14.45
CA SER A 225 -2.88 2.38 -13.19
C SER A 225 -1.87 3.50 -13.39
N GLY A 226 -2.00 4.56 -12.58
CA GLY A 226 -1.18 5.76 -12.59
C GLY A 226 -1.70 6.83 -13.55
N GLY A 227 -2.70 6.52 -14.37
CA GLY A 227 -3.35 7.44 -15.28
C GLY A 227 -4.32 8.40 -14.59
N PRO A 228 -4.59 9.58 -15.18
CA PRO A 228 -5.45 10.58 -14.56
C PRO A 228 -6.94 10.22 -14.75
N ALA A 229 -7.70 10.50 -13.71
CA ALA A 229 -9.16 10.63 -13.78
C ALA A 229 -9.50 12.13 -13.92
N ILE A 230 -10.28 12.48 -14.94
CA ILE A 230 -10.54 13.87 -15.35
C ILE A 230 -12.04 14.13 -15.39
N ILE A 231 -12.43 15.31 -14.90
CA ILE A 231 -13.78 15.85 -14.96
C ILE A 231 -13.70 17.25 -15.56
N GLY A 232 -14.37 17.46 -16.70
CA GLY A 232 -14.16 18.67 -17.51
C GLY A 232 -12.70 18.76 -17.95
N ASN A 233 -12.00 19.82 -17.52
CA ASN A 233 -10.58 20.06 -17.82
C ASN A 233 -9.67 19.93 -16.58
N LYS A 234 -10.19 19.38 -15.47
CA LYS A 234 -9.50 19.28 -14.18
C LYS A 234 -9.28 17.82 -13.81
N MET A 235 -8.13 17.52 -13.22
CA MET A 235 -7.84 16.19 -12.68
C MET A 235 -8.58 16.00 -11.35
N ALA A 236 -9.42 14.98 -11.27
CA ALA A 236 -10.15 14.57 -10.08
C ALA A 236 -9.36 13.56 -9.23
N GLY A 237 -8.46 12.79 -9.85
CA GLY A 237 -7.55 11.90 -9.14
C GLY A 237 -6.67 11.01 -10.01
N VAL A 238 -6.06 9.99 -9.40
CA VAL A 238 -5.23 8.96 -10.09
C VAL A 238 -5.91 7.60 -10.02
N ALA A 239 -6.14 6.94 -11.15
CA ALA A 239 -6.64 5.57 -11.18
C ALA A 239 -5.58 4.60 -10.64
N PHE A 240 -5.92 3.76 -9.66
CA PHE A 240 -4.91 2.92 -8.99
C PHE A 240 -5.29 1.46 -8.74
N GLN A 241 -6.58 1.15 -8.62
CA GLN A 241 -7.01 -0.18 -8.22
C GLN A 241 -8.37 -0.53 -8.80
N LYS A 242 -8.57 -1.82 -9.07
CA LYS A 242 -9.86 -2.45 -9.31
C LYS A 242 -10.19 -3.38 -8.14
N ASP A 243 -11.46 -3.44 -7.75
CA ASP A 243 -11.90 -4.52 -6.86
C ASP A 243 -11.76 -5.88 -7.57
N PRO A 244 -11.00 -6.85 -7.02
CA PRO A 244 -10.82 -8.15 -7.67
C PRO A 244 -12.10 -9.01 -7.67
N SER A 245 -13.06 -8.70 -6.79
CA SER A 245 -14.29 -9.49 -6.57
C SER A 245 -15.53 -8.87 -7.25
N ALA A 246 -15.41 -7.67 -7.80
CA ALA A 246 -16.52 -6.96 -8.42
C ALA A 246 -16.16 -6.42 -9.81
N ASP A 247 -17.07 -6.64 -10.75
CA ASP A 247 -17.02 -5.95 -12.03
C ASP A 247 -17.44 -4.49 -11.88
N ASN A 248 -16.80 -3.61 -12.65
CA ASN A 248 -17.10 -2.17 -12.67
C ASN A 248 -16.99 -1.48 -11.29
N ILE A 249 -16.05 -1.91 -10.43
CA ILE A 249 -15.64 -1.14 -9.26
C ILE A 249 -14.17 -0.79 -9.41
N GLY A 250 -13.92 0.46 -9.80
CA GLY A 250 -12.61 1.09 -9.85
C GLY A 250 -12.44 2.10 -8.72
N TYR A 251 -11.20 2.29 -8.28
CA TYR A 251 -10.83 3.30 -7.30
C TYR A 251 -9.85 4.33 -7.87
N ILE A 252 -10.07 5.57 -7.48
CA ILE A 252 -9.28 6.75 -7.83
C ILE A 252 -8.76 7.40 -6.54
N ILE A 253 -7.47 7.74 -6.52
CA ILE A 253 -6.83 8.51 -5.44
C ILE A 253 -7.28 9.98 -5.57
N PRO A 254 -7.98 10.55 -4.59
CA PRO A 254 -8.58 11.87 -4.71
C PRO A 254 -7.56 12.99 -4.54
N THR A 255 -7.88 14.17 -5.07
CA THR A 255 -6.96 15.32 -5.05
C THR A 255 -6.45 15.74 -3.68
N PRO A 256 -7.16 15.62 -2.53
CA PRO A 256 -6.56 15.96 -1.24
C PRO A 256 -5.43 15.03 -0.80
N VAL A 257 -5.53 13.73 -1.11
CA VAL A 257 -4.44 12.78 -0.86
C VAL A 257 -3.23 13.11 -1.75
N ILE A 258 -3.47 13.47 -3.01
CA ILE A 258 -2.42 13.91 -3.94
C ILE A 258 -1.77 15.21 -3.47
N LYS A 259 -2.57 16.21 -3.08
CA LYS A 259 -2.08 17.50 -2.55
C LYS A 259 -1.22 17.28 -1.30
N HIS A 260 -1.68 16.45 -0.35
CA HIS A 260 -0.91 16.10 0.84
C HIS A 260 0.45 15.47 0.50
N PHE A 261 0.46 14.48 -0.40
CA PHE A 261 1.69 13.87 -0.89
C PHE A 261 2.63 14.88 -1.56
N LEU A 262 2.13 15.68 -2.49
CA LEU A 262 2.92 16.68 -3.22
C LEU A 262 3.52 17.74 -2.29
N THR A 263 2.72 18.29 -1.38
CA THR A 263 3.17 19.27 -0.39
C THR A 263 4.21 18.67 0.54
N ALA A 264 4.03 17.44 1.02
CA ALA A 264 5.01 16.78 1.88
C ALA A 264 6.38 16.61 1.18
N VAL A 265 6.37 16.23 -0.10
CA VAL A 265 7.60 16.09 -0.89
C VAL A 265 8.27 17.45 -1.15
N GLU A 266 7.49 18.50 -1.42
CA GLU A 266 8.01 19.84 -1.66
C GLU A 266 8.60 20.47 -0.39
N GLU A 267 7.90 20.35 0.75
CA GLU A 267 8.32 20.95 2.03
C GLU A 267 9.51 20.20 2.66
N ASN A 268 9.55 18.86 2.58
CA ASN A 268 10.54 18.04 3.29
C ASN A 268 11.60 17.40 2.40
N GLY A 269 11.51 17.55 1.07
CA GLY A 269 12.38 16.90 0.08
C GLY A 269 12.11 15.41 -0.13
N GLN A 270 11.37 14.76 0.78
CA GLN A 270 10.93 13.36 0.74
C GLN A 270 9.51 13.20 1.28
N TYR A 271 8.83 12.13 0.90
CA TYR A 271 7.51 11.79 1.45
C TYR A 271 7.64 11.29 2.90
N GLY A 272 6.83 11.85 3.80
CA GLY A 272 6.88 11.57 5.24
C GLY A 272 5.91 10.51 5.75
N GLY A 273 4.85 10.18 5.00
CA GLY A 273 3.75 9.32 5.48
C GLY A 273 2.50 10.09 5.89
N PHE A 274 1.41 9.36 6.16
CA PHE A 274 0.19 9.94 6.75
C PHE A 274 0.22 9.92 8.27
N CYS A 275 -0.31 10.98 8.88
CA CYS A 275 -0.49 11.06 10.33
C CYS A 275 -1.55 10.06 10.81
N THR A 276 -1.36 9.51 12.00
CA THR A 276 -2.29 8.55 12.62
C THR A 276 -2.31 8.72 14.14
N LEU A 277 -3.44 8.36 14.77
CA LEU A 277 -3.51 8.12 16.22
C LEU A 277 -2.97 6.73 16.57
N ASP A 278 -2.99 5.82 15.59
CA ASP A 278 -2.61 4.42 15.65
C ASP A 278 -3.25 3.66 16.81
N ILE A 279 -4.57 3.59 16.75
CA ILE A 279 -5.42 2.91 17.73
C ILE A 279 -6.28 1.84 17.05
N SER A 280 -6.53 0.75 17.76
CA SER A 280 -7.62 -0.15 17.43
C SER A 280 -8.84 0.21 18.27
N TYR A 281 -10.03 0.15 17.66
CA TYR A 281 -11.26 0.59 18.30
C TYR A 281 -12.44 -0.33 17.96
N GLN A 282 -13.46 -0.23 18.79
CA GLN A 282 -14.73 -0.92 18.63
C GLN A 282 -15.86 0.08 18.38
N LEU A 283 -16.80 -0.30 17.51
CA LEU A 283 -18.02 0.45 17.24
C LEU A 283 -18.97 0.42 18.45
N MET A 284 -19.64 1.54 18.70
CA MET A 284 -20.51 1.75 19.87
C MET A 284 -22.00 1.64 19.52
N GLU A 285 -22.37 0.83 18.53
CA GLU A 285 -23.77 0.69 18.07
C GLU A 285 -24.68 0.03 19.12
N ASN A 286 -24.14 -0.87 19.93
CA ASN A 286 -24.87 -1.57 20.99
C ASN A 286 -25.19 -0.63 22.17
N SER A 287 -26.47 -0.44 22.49
CA SER A 287 -26.90 0.44 23.58
C SER A 287 -26.43 0.00 24.96
N GLN A 288 -26.34 -1.31 25.22
CA GLN A 288 -25.89 -1.86 26.50
C GLN A 288 -24.40 -1.58 26.72
N LEU A 289 -23.61 -1.60 25.65
CA LEU A 289 -22.20 -1.19 25.69
C LEU A 289 -22.08 0.29 26.08
N ARG A 290 -22.85 1.16 25.41
CA ARG A 290 -22.89 2.60 25.73
C ARG A 290 -23.33 2.85 27.18
N ASN A 291 -24.38 2.16 27.64
CA ASN A 291 -24.87 2.26 29.01
C ASN A 291 -23.82 1.81 30.04
N HIS A 292 -23.09 0.72 29.76
CA HIS A 292 -22.03 0.22 30.63
C HIS A 292 -20.94 1.28 30.86
N PHE A 293 -20.54 1.97 29.80
CA PHE A 293 -19.57 3.07 29.86
C PHE A 293 -20.17 4.44 30.20
N LYS A 294 -21.42 4.48 30.68
CA LYS A 294 -22.11 5.68 31.16
C LYS A 294 -22.24 6.81 30.11
N MET A 295 -22.36 6.44 28.84
CA MET A 295 -22.64 7.41 27.79
C MET A 295 -24.06 7.97 27.94
N GLY A 296 -24.20 9.29 27.85
CA GLY A 296 -25.51 9.94 27.75
C GLY A 296 -26.25 9.56 26.46
N PRO A 297 -27.58 9.75 26.40
CA PRO A 297 -28.39 9.36 25.24
C PRO A 297 -27.98 10.04 23.93
N GLU A 298 -27.45 11.27 24.01
CA GLU A 298 -26.99 12.06 22.86
C GLU A 298 -25.51 11.83 22.51
N MET A 299 -24.77 11.09 23.34
CA MET A 299 -23.35 10.83 23.10
C MET A 299 -23.17 9.75 22.04
N THR A 300 -22.24 10.00 21.13
CA THR A 300 -21.77 9.02 20.14
C THR A 300 -20.25 8.96 20.16
N GLY A 301 -19.66 7.84 19.72
CA GLY A 301 -18.21 7.74 19.65
C GLY A 301 -17.71 6.33 19.35
N ILE A 302 -16.41 6.11 19.61
CA ILE A 302 -15.75 4.82 19.45
C ILE A 302 -15.01 4.43 20.73
N LEU A 303 -15.00 3.14 21.07
CA LEU A 303 -14.30 2.61 22.23
C LEU A 303 -12.86 2.21 21.85
N ILE A 304 -11.87 2.69 22.59
CA ILE A 304 -10.47 2.32 22.37
C ILE A 304 -10.19 0.92 22.94
N ASN A 305 -9.69 0.03 22.09
CA ASN A 305 -9.29 -1.32 22.48
C ASN A 305 -7.78 -1.37 22.81
N GLU A 306 -6.96 -0.88 21.88
CA GLU A 306 -5.50 -0.88 21.97
C GLU A 306 -4.93 0.40 21.35
N ILE A 307 -3.74 0.79 21.80
CA ILE A 307 -3.05 1.99 21.33
C ILE A 307 -1.60 1.58 21.04
N ASN A 308 -1.06 1.93 19.87
CA ASN A 308 0.34 1.64 19.57
C ASN A 308 1.25 2.41 20.55
N PRO A 309 2.14 1.73 21.29
CA PRO A 309 3.01 2.37 22.29
C PRO A 309 3.99 3.40 21.70
N LEU A 310 4.22 3.40 20.38
CA LEU A 310 5.06 4.36 19.68
C LEU A 310 4.33 5.67 19.33
N SER A 311 3.00 5.70 19.44
CA SER A 311 2.17 6.88 19.20
C SER A 311 2.19 7.86 20.38
N ASP A 312 1.94 9.15 20.13
CA ASP A 312 1.74 10.12 21.21
C ASP A 312 0.41 9.90 21.95
N ALA A 313 -0.56 9.27 21.28
CA ALA A 313 -1.84 8.88 21.86
C ALA A 313 -1.66 7.98 23.09
N TYR A 314 -0.67 7.09 23.09
CA TYR A 314 -0.38 6.18 24.21
C TYR A 314 -0.08 6.91 25.52
N LYS A 315 0.41 8.16 25.46
CA LYS A 315 0.74 8.96 26.67
C LYS A 315 -0.49 9.57 27.33
N ARG A 316 -1.61 9.68 26.61
CA ARG A 316 -2.79 10.47 27.03
C ARG A 316 -4.06 9.64 27.08
N LEU A 317 -4.26 8.78 26.09
CA LEU A 317 -5.39 7.87 25.98
C LEU A 317 -5.10 6.56 26.71
N ARG A 318 -6.17 5.83 27.03
CA ARG A 318 -6.13 4.54 27.71
C ARG A 318 -7.11 3.59 27.04
N LYS A 319 -6.88 2.29 27.25
CA LYS A 319 -7.90 1.28 26.98
C LYS A 319 -9.21 1.67 27.68
N ASP A 320 -10.32 1.41 27.01
CA ASP A 320 -11.69 1.68 27.45
C ASP A 320 -12.10 3.17 27.50
N ASP A 321 -11.23 4.08 27.07
CA ASP A 321 -11.64 5.45 26.73
C ASP A 321 -12.59 5.44 25.53
N ILE A 322 -13.53 6.38 25.50
CA ILE A 322 -14.41 6.59 24.33
C ILE A 322 -14.10 7.94 23.70
N ILE A 323 -13.70 7.96 22.43
CA ILE A 323 -13.52 9.20 21.68
C ILE A 323 -14.88 9.65 21.17
N LEU A 324 -15.35 10.80 21.66
CA LEU A 324 -16.66 11.39 21.35
C LEU A 324 -16.59 12.32 20.14
N ALA A 325 -15.53 13.12 20.05
CA ALA A 325 -15.33 14.10 18.99
C ALA A 325 -13.85 14.25 18.63
N ILE A 326 -13.61 14.69 17.40
CA ILE A 326 -12.30 15.03 16.86
C ILE A 326 -12.38 16.43 16.24
N ASP A 327 -11.52 17.35 16.68
CA ASP A 327 -11.51 18.75 16.24
C ASP A 327 -12.92 19.36 16.19
N ASP A 328 -13.68 19.21 17.28
CA ASP A 328 -15.06 19.64 17.46
C ASP A 328 -16.11 18.96 16.55
N VAL A 329 -15.74 17.93 15.79
CA VAL A 329 -16.64 17.11 14.98
C VAL A 329 -17.02 15.83 15.72
N LEU A 330 -18.31 15.66 16.01
CA LEU A 330 -18.84 14.46 16.67
C LEU A 330 -18.60 13.20 15.83
N ILE A 331 -18.06 12.17 16.48
CA ILE A 331 -17.84 10.84 15.89
C ILE A 331 -19.08 9.99 16.13
N GLY A 332 -19.66 9.44 15.07
CA GLY A 332 -20.80 8.52 15.18
C GLY A 332 -20.39 7.16 15.78
N ASN A 333 -21.39 6.42 16.29
CA ASN A 333 -21.19 5.08 16.85
C ASN A 333 -20.63 4.04 15.86
N ASP A 334 -20.69 4.36 14.56
CA ASP A 334 -20.14 3.61 13.42
C ASP A 334 -18.75 4.13 12.98
N ALA A 335 -18.07 4.91 13.83
CA ALA A 335 -16.76 5.54 13.59
C ALA A 335 -16.73 6.56 12.44
N LYS A 336 -17.88 7.06 11.99
CA LYS A 336 -17.96 8.01 10.88
C LYS A 336 -18.31 9.41 11.34
N VAL A 337 -17.72 10.39 10.67
CA VAL A 337 -17.97 11.82 10.80
C VAL A 337 -18.64 12.37 9.55
N THR A 338 -19.36 13.48 9.67
CA THR A 338 -19.94 14.18 8.50
C THR A 338 -18.81 14.80 7.68
N PHE A 339 -18.84 14.58 6.37
CA PHE A 339 -17.81 15.04 5.44
C PHE A 339 -18.31 16.18 4.54
N ARG A 340 -19.36 15.93 3.74
CA ARG A 340 -19.98 16.88 2.79
C ARG A 340 -21.43 16.49 2.58
N ASN A 341 -22.38 17.42 2.41
CA ASN A 341 -23.76 17.15 1.92
C ASN A 341 -24.38 15.79 2.32
N LYS A 342 -24.29 15.38 3.60
CA LYS A 342 -24.72 14.09 4.20
C LYS A 342 -23.84 12.85 3.95
N GLU A 343 -22.80 12.93 3.15
CA GLU A 343 -21.73 11.94 3.08
C GLU A 343 -21.01 11.83 4.43
N ARG A 344 -20.69 10.60 4.83
CA ARG A 344 -19.98 10.30 6.07
C ARG A 344 -18.81 9.39 5.80
N ILE A 345 -17.64 9.75 6.32
CA ILE A 345 -16.38 8.99 6.16
C ILE A 345 -15.81 8.63 7.52
N ASN A 346 -14.85 7.72 7.56
CA ASN A 346 -14.18 7.36 8.80
C ASN A 346 -13.46 8.57 9.41
N PHE A 347 -13.57 8.74 10.73
CA PHE A 347 -12.96 9.86 11.45
C PHE A 347 -11.43 9.94 11.26
N ASN A 348 -10.75 8.81 11.01
CA ASN A 348 -9.30 8.80 10.77
C ASN A 348 -8.87 9.68 9.59
N HIS A 349 -9.75 9.98 8.63
CA HIS A 349 -9.45 10.94 7.57
C HIS A 349 -9.01 12.31 8.10
N PHE A 350 -9.63 12.78 9.19
CA PHE A 350 -9.28 14.07 9.83
C PHE A 350 -7.88 14.06 10.44
N VAL A 351 -7.40 12.87 10.84
CA VAL A 351 -6.04 12.68 11.35
C VAL A 351 -5.06 12.55 10.19
N SER A 352 -5.37 11.73 9.18
CA SER A 352 -4.48 11.47 8.04
C SER A 352 -4.13 12.76 7.29
N MET A 353 -5.06 13.70 7.16
CA MET A 353 -4.82 14.96 6.43
C MET A 353 -4.01 16.01 7.20
N LYS A 354 -3.64 15.75 8.46
CA LYS A 354 -2.79 16.65 9.26
C LYS A 354 -1.34 16.64 8.76
N LYS A 355 -0.64 17.74 8.99
CA LYS A 355 0.82 17.81 8.79
C LYS A 355 1.57 17.14 9.94
N LEU A 356 2.86 16.89 9.74
CA LEU A 356 3.73 16.34 10.76
C LEU A 356 3.74 17.23 12.01
N ASP A 357 3.65 16.60 13.18
CA ASP A 357 3.69 17.24 14.50
C ASP A 357 2.55 18.23 14.80
N GLU A 358 1.53 18.29 13.94
CA GLU A 358 0.27 18.97 14.27
C GLU A 358 -0.47 18.25 15.40
N THR A 359 -1.33 18.99 16.08
CA THR A 359 -2.17 18.46 17.14
C THR A 359 -3.61 18.25 16.68
N VAL A 360 -4.21 17.18 17.18
CA VAL A 360 -5.65 16.91 17.09
C VAL A 360 -6.26 17.07 18.48
N LEU A 361 -7.40 17.76 18.56
CA LEU A 361 -8.19 17.87 19.78
C LEU A 361 -9.17 16.68 19.84
N LEU A 362 -9.06 15.85 20.88
CA LEU A 362 -10.02 14.79 21.14
C LEU A 362 -10.85 15.09 22.39
N GLN A 363 -12.17 15.03 22.24
CA GLN A 363 -13.10 14.94 23.38
C GLN A 363 -13.29 13.47 23.73
N VAL A 364 -13.01 13.12 24.98
CA VAL A 364 -12.93 11.73 25.44
C VAL A 364 -13.80 11.53 26.68
N LEU A 365 -14.61 10.48 26.70
CA LEU A 365 -15.28 10.01 27.91
C LEU A 365 -14.42 8.95 28.60
N ARG A 366 -14.02 9.21 29.84
CA ARG A 366 -13.30 8.28 30.71
C ARG A 366 -14.04 8.14 32.03
N ASP A 367 -14.44 6.92 32.37
CA ASP A 367 -15.19 6.61 33.60
C ASP A 367 -16.51 7.38 33.78
N GLY A 368 -17.08 7.89 32.68
CA GLY A 368 -18.29 8.74 32.66
C GLY A 368 -18.01 10.23 32.86
N LYS A 369 -16.75 10.67 32.78
CA LYS A 369 -16.35 12.07 32.81
C LYS A 369 -15.72 12.46 31.48
N GLU A 370 -16.07 13.65 30.99
CA GLU A 370 -15.50 14.19 29.76
C GLU A 370 -14.12 14.81 30.03
N HIS A 371 -13.21 14.62 29.08
CA HIS A 371 -11.86 15.12 29.07
C HIS A 371 -11.51 15.63 27.68
N GLU A 372 -10.61 16.60 27.61
CA GLU A 372 -10.03 17.08 26.36
C GLU A 372 -8.54 16.77 26.33
N PHE A 373 -8.09 16.16 25.23
CA PHE A 373 -6.69 15.84 25.02
C PHE A 373 -6.22 16.41 23.68
N HIS A 374 -5.14 17.18 23.73
CA HIS A 374 -4.37 17.54 22.54
C HIS A 374 -3.33 16.45 22.29
N ILE A 375 -3.45 15.76 21.16
CA ILE A 375 -2.56 14.67 20.77
C ILE A 375 -1.76 15.10 19.56
N MET A 376 -0.43 15.00 19.65
CA MET A 376 0.44 15.24 18.51
C MET A 376 0.39 14.04 17.57
N VAL A 377 0.06 14.26 16.30
CA VAL A 377 -0.07 13.19 15.32
C VAL A 377 1.13 13.17 14.39
N LYS A 378 1.56 11.96 14.07
CA LYS A 378 2.68 11.69 13.17
C LYS A 378 2.48 10.34 12.51
N PRO A 379 3.21 10.05 11.42
CA PRO A 379 3.37 8.68 10.94
C PRO A 379 3.96 7.80 12.05
N VAL A 380 3.31 6.68 12.33
CA VAL A 380 3.76 5.71 13.35
C VAL A 380 4.10 4.41 12.63
N PRO A 381 5.33 3.89 12.75
CA PRO A 381 5.67 2.63 12.13
C PRO A 381 4.88 1.49 12.81
N PRO A 382 4.36 0.52 12.03
CA PRO A 382 3.71 -0.64 12.61
C PRO A 382 4.74 -1.49 13.36
N LEU A 383 4.31 -2.17 14.43
CA LEU A 383 5.18 -3.06 15.21
C LEU A 383 5.73 -4.22 14.36
N VAL A 384 4.95 -4.71 13.40
CA VAL A 384 5.39 -5.60 12.33
C VAL A 384 5.39 -4.79 11.03
N PRO A 385 6.57 -4.50 10.45
CA PRO A 385 6.66 -3.83 9.16
C PRO A 385 5.83 -4.55 8.08
N GLY A 386 5.11 -3.77 7.29
CA GLY A 386 4.41 -4.24 6.09
C GLY A 386 5.39 -4.57 4.94
N HIS A 387 4.89 -4.52 3.71
CA HIS A 387 5.74 -4.68 2.53
C HIS A 387 6.78 -3.56 2.45
N GLN A 388 8.07 -3.92 2.40
CA GLN A 388 9.19 -2.98 2.34
C GLN A 388 9.69 -2.84 0.89
N TYR A 389 8.89 -2.20 0.04
CA TYR A 389 9.26 -1.88 -1.33
C TYR A 389 10.49 -0.95 -1.41
N ASP A 390 11.23 -1.04 -2.52
CA ASP A 390 12.37 -0.19 -2.86
C ASP A 390 13.49 -0.18 -1.81
N LYS A 391 13.52 -1.21 -0.96
CA LYS A 391 14.50 -1.42 0.10
C LYS A 391 15.03 -2.84 0.04
N LEU A 392 16.34 -2.98 0.25
CA LEU A 392 16.91 -4.29 0.53
C LEU A 392 16.37 -4.76 1.89
N PRO A 393 15.92 -6.02 2.01
CA PRO A 393 15.52 -6.57 3.29
C PRO A 393 16.72 -6.68 4.22
N SER A 394 16.56 -6.26 5.48
CA SER A 394 17.61 -6.43 6.48
C SER A 394 17.80 -7.90 6.83
N TYR A 395 19.05 -8.34 6.84
CA TYR A 395 19.41 -9.69 7.25
C TYR A 395 20.77 -9.72 7.93
N TYR A 396 20.99 -10.78 8.70
CA TYR A 396 22.29 -11.12 9.27
C TYR A 396 22.52 -12.63 9.12
N ILE A 397 23.72 -13.04 8.70
CA ILE A 397 24.09 -14.45 8.57
C ILE A 397 25.26 -14.72 9.51
N PHE A 398 25.10 -15.72 10.37
CA PHE A 398 26.15 -16.17 11.28
C PHE A 398 26.08 -17.69 11.45
N ALA A 399 27.19 -18.38 11.20
CA ALA A 399 27.31 -19.83 11.28
C ALA A 399 26.20 -20.58 10.52
N GLY A 400 25.78 -20.03 9.37
CA GLY A 400 24.71 -20.56 8.54
C GLY A 400 23.29 -20.23 9.01
N PHE A 401 23.10 -19.65 10.20
CA PHE A 401 21.81 -19.09 10.60
C PHE A 401 21.59 -17.74 9.91
N VAL A 402 20.45 -17.60 9.25
CA VAL A 402 19.99 -16.38 8.59
C VAL A 402 18.93 -15.75 9.47
N PHE A 403 19.21 -14.59 10.02
CA PHE A 403 18.32 -13.81 10.86
C PHE A 403 17.68 -12.69 10.04
N VAL A 404 16.36 -12.56 10.11
CA VAL A 404 15.59 -11.51 9.45
C VAL A 404 14.62 -10.86 10.43
N PRO A 405 14.29 -9.56 10.28
CA PRO A 405 13.21 -8.97 11.05
C PRO A 405 11.89 -9.65 10.65
N LEU A 406 10.99 -9.80 11.62
CA LEU A 406 9.63 -10.25 11.34
C LEU A 406 8.91 -9.17 10.54
N THR A 407 8.46 -9.52 9.34
CA THR A 407 7.72 -8.64 8.43
C THR A 407 6.50 -9.36 7.88
N GLN A 408 5.50 -8.60 7.43
CA GLN A 408 4.29 -9.19 6.83
C GLN A 408 4.61 -10.08 5.61
N PRO A 409 5.48 -9.68 4.65
CA PRO A 409 5.86 -10.56 3.55
C PRO A 409 6.49 -11.88 4.01
N TYR A 410 7.27 -11.86 5.10
CA TYR A 410 7.86 -13.06 5.66
C TYR A 410 6.79 -14.01 6.21
N ILE A 411 5.83 -13.48 6.98
CA ILE A 411 4.68 -14.25 7.51
C ILE A 411 3.88 -14.88 6.36
N ASP A 412 3.54 -14.08 5.35
CA ASP A 412 2.76 -14.52 4.19
C ASP A 412 3.50 -15.63 3.40
N SER A 413 4.84 -15.54 3.31
CA SER A 413 5.67 -16.52 2.59
C SER A 413 5.86 -17.85 3.34
N THR A 414 5.72 -17.87 4.66
CA THR A 414 6.08 -19.02 5.52
C THR A 414 4.89 -19.82 6.04
N LEU A 415 3.65 -19.46 5.67
CA LEU A 415 2.40 -20.07 6.17
C LEU A 415 2.28 -20.04 7.71
N ILE A 416 3.00 -19.13 8.39
CA ILE A 416 2.88 -18.92 9.85
C ILE A 416 1.43 -18.45 10.11
N CYS A 417 0.70 -19.18 10.98
CA CYS A 417 -0.68 -18.82 11.36
C CYS A 417 -0.72 -17.35 11.80
N ASN A 418 -1.66 -16.56 11.28
CA ASN A 418 -1.97 -15.22 11.83
C ASN A 418 -2.22 -15.23 13.35
N CYS A 419 -2.44 -16.41 13.93
CA CYS A 419 -2.58 -16.69 15.34
C CYS A 419 -1.31 -16.37 16.16
N ALA A 420 -0.12 -16.47 15.54
CA ALA A 420 1.14 -16.09 16.17
C ALA A 420 1.23 -14.56 16.40
N ILE A 421 0.51 -13.77 15.60
CA ILE A 421 0.43 -12.30 15.71
C ILE A 421 -0.30 -11.85 16.99
N LYS A 422 -1.18 -12.70 17.55
CA LYS A 422 -1.98 -12.35 18.74
C LYS A 422 -1.14 -12.21 20.03
N TYR A 423 0.08 -12.73 20.02
CA TYR A 423 1.11 -12.27 20.93
C TYR A 423 1.85 -11.18 20.18
N MET A 424 1.52 -9.91 20.45
CA MET A 424 2.30 -8.79 19.92
C MET A 424 3.79 -9.09 20.16
N PRO A 425 4.61 -9.29 19.12
CA PRO A 425 6.03 -9.35 19.35
C PRO A 425 6.45 -7.95 19.76
N GLU A 426 6.88 -7.77 21.01
CA GLU A 426 7.43 -6.48 21.45
C GLU A 426 8.66 -6.09 20.61
N LYS A 427 9.36 -7.08 20.01
CA LYS A 427 10.67 -7.00 19.34
C LYS A 427 10.88 -8.16 18.34
N ALA A 428 11.63 -7.94 17.25
CA ALA A 428 11.71 -8.76 16.02
C ALA A 428 12.95 -9.70 15.92
N GLY A 429 12.84 -10.81 15.16
CA GLY A 429 13.97 -11.61 14.64
C GLY A 429 13.67 -13.10 14.47
N GLU A 430 13.63 -13.66 13.25
CA GLU A 430 13.38 -15.09 12.94
C GLU A 430 14.46 -15.72 12.02
N GLN A 431 14.57 -17.06 12.00
CA GLN A 431 15.70 -17.82 11.41
C GLN A 431 15.38 -18.75 10.21
N LEU A 432 16.28 -18.79 9.21
CA LEU A 432 16.49 -19.89 8.24
C LEU A 432 17.91 -20.48 8.43
N VAL A 433 18.13 -21.78 8.15
CA VAL A 433 19.45 -22.44 8.32
C VAL A 433 20.05 -22.87 6.97
N LEU A 434 21.26 -22.37 6.67
CA LEU A 434 22.17 -22.82 5.63
C LEU A 434 23.04 -23.94 6.21
N ALA A 435 22.94 -25.16 5.69
CA ALA A 435 23.59 -26.32 6.30
C ALA A 435 25.13 -26.27 6.18
N ASP A 436 25.80 -26.48 7.30
CA ASP A 436 27.25 -26.58 7.42
C ASP A 436 27.60 -27.48 8.62
N ASP A 437 28.83 -27.99 8.71
CA ASP A 437 29.27 -28.81 9.84
C ASP A 437 29.11 -28.07 11.18
N ILE A 438 29.30 -26.74 11.20
CA ILE A 438 29.19 -25.93 12.42
C ILE A 438 27.79 -25.91 13.02
N ASN A 439 26.74 -26.11 12.20
CA ASN A 439 25.34 -26.07 12.63
C ASN A 439 24.64 -27.42 12.51
N ALA A 440 25.41 -28.50 12.34
CA ALA A 440 24.90 -29.86 12.33
C ALA A 440 24.02 -30.15 13.57
N GLY A 441 22.82 -30.68 13.33
CA GLY A 441 21.81 -30.92 14.38
C GLY A 441 20.79 -29.81 14.57
N TYR A 442 21.03 -28.60 14.02
CA TYR A 442 20.09 -27.48 14.06
C TYR A 442 19.34 -27.26 12.73
N THR A 443 19.48 -28.15 11.76
CA THR A 443 18.91 -27.99 10.39
C THR A 443 17.37 -27.86 10.35
N ASP A 444 16.68 -28.38 11.37
CA ASP A 444 15.22 -28.26 11.52
C ASP A 444 14.78 -26.98 12.26
N PHE A 445 15.71 -26.14 12.70
CA PHE A 445 15.42 -24.90 13.40
C PHE A 445 15.10 -23.82 12.38
N LYS A 446 13.81 -23.66 12.07
CA LYS A 446 13.31 -22.68 11.10
C LYS A 446 12.16 -21.91 11.71
N ASN A 447 12.02 -20.64 11.33
CA ASN A 447 10.93 -19.76 11.75
C ASN A 447 10.83 -19.68 13.29
N LEU A 448 11.98 -19.59 13.97
CA LEU A 448 12.05 -19.46 15.43
C LEU A 448 12.55 -18.07 15.78
N LYS A 449 11.86 -17.43 16.72
CA LYS A 449 12.29 -16.14 17.26
C LYS A 449 13.53 -16.27 18.12
N VAL A 450 14.51 -15.38 17.94
CA VAL A 450 15.63 -15.24 18.90
C VAL A 450 15.18 -14.40 20.09
N ILE A 451 15.21 -14.98 21.29
CA ILE A 451 14.79 -14.31 22.52
C ILE A 451 16.00 -13.70 23.22
N LYS A 452 17.11 -14.43 23.33
CA LYS A 452 18.32 -13.98 24.02
C LYS A 452 19.61 -14.41 23.32
N VAL A 453 20.66 -13.62 23.50
CA VAL A 453 22.05 -13.98 23.21
C VAL A 453 22.82 -13.94 24.52
N ASN A 454 23.44 -15.05 24.91
CA ASN A 454 24.20 -15.16 26.17
C ASN A 454 23.43 -14.62 27.40
N GLY A 455 22.12 -14.87 27.46
CA GLY A 455 21.25 -14.41 28.54
C GLY A 455 20.73 -12.97 28.43
N VAL A 456 21.23 -12.17 27.49
CA VAL A 456 20.76 -10.79 27.22
C VAL A 456 19.59 -10.82 26.25
N GLN A 457 18.50 -10.13 26.58
CA GLN A 457 17.30 -10.09 25.74
C GLN A 457 17.56 -9.33 24.43
N VAL A 458 17.20 -9.96 23.31
CA VAL A 458 17.35 -9.38 21.98
C VAL A 458 16.26 -8.34 21.73
N GLU A 459 16.66 -7.22 21.11
CA GLU A 459 15.74 -6.11 20.89
C GLU A 459 15.25 -5.94 19.44
N ASN A 460 16.11 -6.25 18.49
CA ASN A 460 15.84 -6.17 17.07
C ASN A 460 17.06 -6.81 16.39
N LEU A 461 17.01 -6.91 15.06
CA LEU A 461 18.11 -7.50 14.29
C LEU A 461 19.45 -6.77 14.53
N LYS A 462 19.45 -5.43 14.65
CA LYS A 462 20.66 -4.66 14.92
C LYS A 462 21.28 -5.02 16.27
N HIS A 463 20.48 -5.06 17.34
CA HIS A 463 20.95 -5.46 18.66
C HIS A 463 21.41 -6.93 18.68
N LEU A 464 20.74 -7.81 17.95
CA LEU A 464 21.19 -9.20 17.77
C LEU A 464 22.57 -9.26 17.13
N THR A 465 22.77 -8.55 16.01
CA THR A 465 24.08 -8.47 15.34
C THR A 465 25.15 -7.91 16.28
N GLU A 466 24.87 -6.84 17.02
CA GLU A 466 25.79 -6.28 18.00
C GLU A 466 26.17 -7.30 19.10
N LEU A 467 25.20 -8.01 19.67
CA LEU A 467 25.45 -9.02 20.72
C LEU A 467 26.27 -10.20 20.20
N VAL A 468 26.03 -10.65 18.97
CA VAL A 468 26.80 -11.74 18.36
C VAL A 468 28.21 -11.26 18.03
N GLU A 469 28.37 -10.11 17.38
CA GLU A 469 29.68 -9.60 16.95
C GLU A 469 30.58 -9.19 18.11
N THR A 470 30.00 -8.79 19.24
CA THR A 470 30.72 -8.42 20.47
C THR A 470 30.88 -9.58 21.45
N CYS A 471 30.48 -10.81 21.10
CA CYS A 471 30.61 -11.97 21.96
C CYS A 471 32.07 -12.18 22.39
N TRP A 472 32.30 -12.24 23.71
CA TRP A 472 33.62 -12.46 24.33
C TRP A 472 33.75 -13.83 25.00
N THR A 473 32.67 -14.60 25.05
CA THR A 473 32.66 -15.96 25.60
C THR A 473 33.11 -16.96 24.54
N GLU A 474 33.68 -18.09 24.97
CA GLU A 474 34.06 -19.18 24.07
C GLU A 474 32.85 -19.75 23.34
N ASP A 475 31.75 -19.96 24.06
CA ASP A 475 30.48 -20.39 23.51
C ASP A 475 29.55 -19.19 23.31
N LEU A 476 28.97 -19.11 22.10
CA LEU A 476 27.81 -18.28 21.81
C LEU A 476 26.55 -19.11 22.03
N ARG A 477 25.68 -18.65 22.93
CA ARG A 477 24.36 -19.25 23.19
C ARG A 477 23.24 -18.37 22.67
N LEU A 478 22.36 -18.95 21.86
CA LEU A 478 21.09 -18.34 21.44
C LEU A 478 19.93 -19.09 22.10
N ASP A 479 19.11 -18.37 22.87
CA ASP A 479 17.84 -18.88 23.38
C ASP A 479 16.73 -18.47 22.43
N LEU A 480 16.00 -19.46 21.90
CA LEU A 480 14.99 -19.31 20.87
C LEU A 480 13.57 -19.56 21.42
N GLU A 481 12.57 -19.26 20.59
CA GLU A 481 11.19 -19.69 20.83
C GLU A 481 11.08 -21.21 21.03
N ASN A 482 10.03 -21.64 21.75
CA ASN A 482 9.78 -23.03 22.13
C ASN A 482 10.90 -23.64 23.00
N GLU A 483 11.59 -22.81 23.78
CA GLU A 483 12.68 -23.21 24.68
C GLU A 483 13.86 -23.91 23.99
N LYS A 484 13.97 -23.76 22.66
CA LYS A 484 15.08 -24.28 21.89
C LYS A 484 16.34 -23.47 22.15
N VAL A 485 17.49 -24.13 22.12
CA VAL A 485 18.79 -23.50 22.35
C VAL A 485 19.75 -23.90 21.24
N VAL A 486 20.52 -22.93 20.77
CA VAL A 486 21.68 -23.14 19.89
C VAL A 486 22.92 -22.74 20.67
N VAL A 487 23.93 -23.61 20.70
CA VAL A 487 25.25 -23.32 21.27
C VAL A 487 26.30 -23.61 20.21
N LEU A 488 27.20 -22.66 19.99
CA LEU A 488 28.29 -22.73 19.01
C LEU A 488 29.57 -22.23 19.65
N ASN A 489 30.71 -22.86 19.34
CA ASN A 489 32.01 -22.24 19.62
C ASN A 489 32.13 -20.98 18.75
N TYR A 490 32.29 -19.82 19.38
CA TYR A 490 32.20 -18.53 18.71
C TYR A 490 33.32 -18.30 17.68
N ALA A 491 34.55 -18.71 17.99
CA ALA A 491 35.69 -18.56 17.07
C ALA A 491 35.49 -19.42 15.81
N ASN A 492 35.13 -20.69 15.99
CA ASN A 492 34.85 -21.60 14.88
C ASN A 492 33.63 -21.14 14.07
N ALA A 493 32.61 -20.61 14.73
CA ALA A 493 31.42 -20.04 14.09
C ALA A 493 31.75 -18.82 13.22
N LYS A 494 32.66 -17.95 13.66
CA LYS A 494 33.14 -16.82 12.85
C LYS A 494 33.88 -17.28 11.61
N GLU A 495 34.81 -18.22 11.75
CA GLU A 495 35.55 -18.79 10.61
C GLU A 495 34.61 -19.51 9.62
N ALA A 496 33.70 -20.34 10.12
CA ALA A 496 32.72 -21.05 9.31
C ALA A 496 31.79 -20.09 8.57
N THR A 497 31.43 -18.94 9.16
CA THR A 497 30.59 -17.93 8.48
C THR A 497 31.20 -17.49 7.15
N SER A 498 32.49 -17.17 7.12
CA SER A 498 33.17 -16.78 5.87
C SER A 498 33.15 -17.87 4.82
N LEU A 499 33.38 -19.13 5.22
CA LEU A 499 33.35 -20.30 4.32
C LEU A 499 31.93 -20.56 3.78
N ILE A 500 30.91 -20.43 4.63
CA ILE A 500 29.49 -20.59 4.25
C ILE A 500 29.09 -19.54 3.22
N LEU A 501 29.48 -18.27 3.42
CA LEU A 501 29.19 -17.21 2.46
C LEU A 501 29.81 -17.52 1.10
N GLU A 502 31.06 -17.96 1.06
CA GLU A 502 31.74 -18.34 -0.18
C GLU A 502 31.06 -19.55 -0.85
N LEU A 503 30.79 -20.61 -0.09
CA LEU A 503 30.16 -21.84 -0.57
C LEU A 503 28.78 -21.59 -1.18
N HIS A 504 27.98 -20.74 -0.53
CA HIS A 504 26.63 -20.37 -0.96
C HIS A 504 26.59 -19.17 -1.92
N ARG A 505 27.76 -18.60 -2.27
CA ARG A 505 27.90 -17.41 -3.13
C ARG A 505 27.09 -16.22 -2.63
N ILE A 506 27.13 -16.01 -1.32
CA ILE A 506 26.50 -14.90 -0.65
C ILE A 506 27.53 -13.77 -0.53
N PRO A 507 27.28 -12.59 -1.10
CA PRO A 507 28.26 -11.50 -1.16
C PRO A 507 28.61 -10.90 0.21
N SER A 508 27.68 -10.88 1.16
CA SER A 508 27.94 -10.45 2.55
C SER A 508 26.99 -11.13 3.54
N ALA A 509 27.45 -11.25 4.79
CA ALA A 509 26.66 -11.65 5.95
C ALA A 509 25.55 -10.65 6.34
N ASN A 510 25.61 -9.38 5.95
CA ASN A 510 24.62 -8.38 6.35
C ASN A 510 24.34 -7.35 5.24
N GLU A 511 23.30 -6.54 5.43
CA GLU A 511 22.90 -5.51 4.47
C GLU A 511 23.90 -4.33 4.33
N TYR A 512 24.68 -4.03 5.37
CA TYR A 512 25.53 -2.82 5.43
C TYR A 512 26.78 -2.93 4.55
N ASP A 513 27.33 -4.13 4.35
CA ASP A 513 28.49 -4.29 3.47
C ASP A 513 28.14 -4.11 1.98
N TYR A 514 26.84 -4.06 1.64
CA TYR A 514 26.37 -3.83 0.27
C TYR A 514 26.45 -2.34 -0.15
N GLN A 515 26.40 -1.40 0.80
CA GLN A 515 26.30 0.05 0.50
C GLN A 515 27.62 0.73 0.11
N TRP A 516 28.73 0.01 -0.04
CA TRP A 516 30.05 0.60 -0.42
C TRP A 516 30.69 0.02 -1.69
N GLN A 517 29.93 -0.64 -2.57
CA GLN A 517 30.47 -1.16 -3.86
C GLN A 517 29.76 -0.72 -5.14
N SER A 518 28.91 0.32 -5.10
CA SER A 518 28.39 1.03 -6.30
C SER A 518 28.53 2.52 -6.13
#